data_AF-A0A357KSZ3-F1
#
_entry.id   AF-A0A357KSZ3-F1
#
_cell.length_a   1.000
_cell.length_b   1.000
_cell.length_c   1.000
_cell.angle_alpha   90.00
_cell.angle_beta   90.00
_cell.angle_gamma   90.00
#
_symmetry.space_group_name_H-M   'P 1'
#
loop_
_entity.id
_entity.type
_entity.pdbx_description
1 polymer ?
#
loop_
_entity_poly.entity_id
_entity_poly.type
_entity_poly.pdbx_seq_one_letter_code
_entity_poly.pdbx_strand_id
1 'polypeptide(L)'
;CFDKVRQSIAAESLLRLIQDGRIHPTRIEEVVEQVRKEMDERIIKHGKDAVLQANLRGLHPKVVEAMGRLQFRTSFGQNVLGHSLEVAHLSQLIADQLGLNGAIARRCGFLHDIGKA
;
A
#
# COMPACT_ATOMS: atom_id res chain seq x y z
N CYS A 1 1.88 -3.32 16.48
CA CYS A 1 2.41 -2.02 15.99
C CYS A 1 1.30 -1.35 15.17
N PHE A 2 0.84 -0.17 15.58
CA PHE A 2 -0.44 0.40 15.13
C PHE A 2 -0.36 1.06 13.75
N ASP A 3 0.75 1.72 13.41
CA ASP A 3 0.96 2.37 12.11
C ASP A 3 2.26 1.86 11.46
N LYS A 4 2.10 1.07 10.40
CA LYS A 4 3.23 0.45 9.68
C LYS A 4 3.95 1.44 8.76
N VAL A 5 3.24 2.42 8.22
CA VAL A 5 3.85 3.47 7.39
C VAL A 5 4.79 4.30 8.26
N ARG A 6 4.34 4.71 9.45
CA ARG A 6 5.18 5.43 10.42
C ARG A 6 6.40 4.61 10.83
N GLN A 7 6.24 3.30 11.04
CA GLN A 7 7.36 2.41 11.34
C GLN A 7 8.39 2.40 10.19
N SER A 8 7.94 2.33 8.94
CA SER A 8 8.81 2.37 7.76
C SER A 8 9.55 3.70 7.63
N ILE A 9 8.87 4.83 7.85
CA ILE A 9 9.50 6.16 7.85
C ILE A 9 10.61 6.23 8.89
N ALA A 10 10.34 5.78 10.12
CA ALA A 10 11.33 5.82 11.20
C ALA A 10 12.55 4.93 10.89
N ALA A 11 12.33 3.71 10.39
CA ALA A 11 13.40 2.78 10.04
C ALA A 11 14.29 3.34 8.92
N GLU A 12 13.68 3.88 7.86
CA GLU A 12 14.41 4.44 6.72
C GLU A 12 15.16 5.72 7.10
N SER A 13 14.53 6.59 7.91
CA SER A 13 15.19 7.81 8.42
C SER A 13 16.42 7.46 9.27
N LEU A 14 16.31 6.47 10.14
CA LEU A 14 17.43 6.01 10.97
C LEU A 14 18.59 5.48 10.11
N LEU A 15 18.28 4.67 9.10
CA LEU A 15 19.30 4.15 8.18
C LEU A 15 20.04 5.27 7.45
N ARG A 16 19.30 6.29 6.94
CA ARG A 16 19.91 7.45 6.26
C ARG A 16 20.78 8.27 7.21
N LEU A 17 20.35 8.50 8.44
CA LEU A 17 21.12 9.23 9.45
C LEU A 17 22.41 8.50 9.83
N ILE A 18 22.37 7.17 9.96
CA ILE A 18 23.55 6.35 10.23
C ILE A 18 24.54 6.43 9.07
N GLN A 19 24.06 6.38 7.83
CA GLN A 19 24.91 6.49 6.63
C GLN A 19 25.54 7.89 6.48
N ASP A 20 24.80 8.94 6.85
CA ASP A 20 25.29 10.33 6.83
C ASP A 20 26.32 10.59 7.95
N GLY A 21 26.18 9.90 9.10
CA GLY A 21 27.07 10.05 10.26
C GLY A 21 26.84 11.32 11.09
N ARG A 22 25.96 12.23 10.64
CA ARG A 22 25.55 13.46 11.32
C ARG A 22 24.19 13.29 11.99
N ILE A 23 24.18 13.19 13.31
CA ILE A 23 22.98 12.95 14.10
C ILE A 23 22.81 14.08 15.13
N HIS A 24 22.17 15.17 14.71
CA HIS A 24 21.77 16.29 15.56
C HIS A 24 20.32 16.69 15.25
N PRO A 25 19.61 17.38 16.17
CA PRO A 25 18.16 17.60 16.07
C PRO A 25 17.68 18.12 14.71
N THR A 26 18.31 19.17 14.17
CA THR A 26 17.96 19.74 12.86
C THR A 26 18.07 18.74 11.72
N ARG A 27 19.12 17.90 11.72
CA ARG A 27 19.32 16.91 10.65
C ARG A 27 18.29 15.79 10.72
N ILE A 28 17.92 15.39 11.94
CA ILE A 28 16.86 14.38 12.14
C ILE A 28 15.54 14.88 11.55
N GLU A 29 15.16 16.12 11.85
CA GLU A 29 13.93 16.73 11.32
C GLU A 29 13.94 16.80 9.79
N GLU A 30 15.04 17.27 9.19
CA GLU A 30 15.21 17.31 7.73
C GLU A 30 15.06 15.94 7.08
N VAL A 31 15.76 14.92 7.60
CA VAL A 31 15.76 13.57 7.02
C VAL A 31 14.38 12.93 7.17
N VAL A 32 13.73 13.06 8.33
CA VAL A 32 12.39 12.50 8.57
C VAL A 32 11.37 13.14 7.62
N GLU A 33 11.42 14.46 7.42
CA GLU A 33 10.52 15.16 6.52
C GLU A 33 10.74 14.75 5.06
N GLN A 34 12.00 14.59 4.65
CA GLN A 34 12.34 14.10 3.33
C GLN A 34 11.83 12.66 3.09
N VAL A 35 12.07 11.75 4.04
CA VAL A 35 11.59 10.36 3.95
C VAL A 35 10.07 10.29 3.95
N ARG A 36 9.38 11.15 4.73
CA ARG A 36 7.91 11.23 4.71
C ARG A 36 7.38 11.56 3.32
N LYS A 37 7.92 12.59 2.67
CA LYS A 37 7.50 12.97 1.30
C LYS A 37 7.69 11.84 0.30
N GLU A 38 8.86 11.19 0.33
CA GLU A 38 9.15 10.05 -0.54
C GLU A 38 8.25 8.85 -0.24
N MET A 39 7.88 8.64 1.03
CA MET A 39 6.95 7.60 1.44
C MET A 39 5.55 7.84 0.87
N ASP A 40 5.06 9.08 0.93
CA ASP A 40 3.75 9.45 0.38
C ASP A 40 3.71 9.25 -1.14
N GLU A 41 4.78 9.61 -1.86
CA GLU A 41 4.92 9.34 -3.30
C GLU A 41 4.90 7.84 -3.60
N ARG A 42 5.62 7.02 -2.81
CA ARG A 42 5.63 5.56 -2.94
C ARG A 42 4.26 4.95 -2.67
N ILE A 43 3.54 5.43 -1.66
CA ILE A 43 2.17 4.98 -1.35
C ILE A 43 1.27 5.21 -2.57
N ILE A 44 1.28 6.42 -3.12
CA ILE A 44 0.47 6.75 -4.31
C ILE A 44 0.85 5.87 -5.49
N LYS A 45 2.15 5.64 -5.71
CA LYS A 45 2.65 4.78 -6.78
C LYS A 45 2.18 3.34 -6.62
N HIS A 46 2.38 2.73 -5.45
CA HIS A 46 1.93 1.36 -5.17
C HIS A 46 0.41 1.21 -5.35
N GLY A 47 -0.37 2.20 -4.92
CA GLY A 47 -1.81 2.22 -5.13
C GLY A 47 -2.18 2.22 -6.62
N LYS A 48 -1.57 3.11 -7.41
CA LYS A 48 -1.81 3.20 -8.87
C LYS A 48 -1.42 1.92 -9.59
N ASP A 49 -0.25 1.37 -9.27
CA ASP A 49 0.25 0.13 -9.85
C ASP A 49 -0.69 -1.04 -9.53
N ALA A 50 -1.17 -1.14 -8.27
CA ALA A 50 -2.11 -2.18 -7.87
C ALA A 50 -3.46 -2.05 -8.58
N VAL A 51 -4.00 -0.83 -8.74
CA VAL A 51 -5.24 -0.60 -9.49
C VAL A 51 -5.10 -1.00 -10.97
N LEU A 52 -3.95 -0.72 -11.57
CA LEU A 52 -3.63 -1.13 -12.93
C LEU A 52 -3.56 -2.66 -13.06
N GLN A 53 -2.85 -3.32 -12.13
CA GLN A 53 -2.73 -4.79 -12.10
C GLN A 53 -4.08 -5.49 -11.84
N ALA A 54 -4.93 -4.89 -11.01
CA ALA A 54 -6.29 -5.36 -10.78
C ALA A 54 -7.24 -5.03 -11.95
N ASN A 55 -6.77 -4.37 -13.01
CA ASN A 55 -7.58 -3.92 -14.14
C ASN A 55 -8.86 -3.18 -13.68
N LEU A 56 -8.71 -2.27 -12.72
CA LEU A 56 -9.80 -1.46 -12.17
C LEU A 56 -9.73 -0.04 -12.72
N ARG A 57 -10.91 0.57 -12.93
CA ARG A 57 -11.06 1.95 -13.37
C ARG A 57 -12.02 2.70 -12.46
N GLY A 58 -11.88 4.02 -12.41
CA GLY A 58 -12.82 4.91 -11.72
C GLY A 58 -12.84 4.77 -10.20
N LEU A 59 -11.72 4.40 -9.58
CA LEU A 59 -11.58 4.47 -8.12
C LEU A 59 -11.23 5.89 -7.69
N HIS A 60 -11.81 6.35 -6.59
CA HIS A 60 -11.52 7.67 -6.03
C HIS A 60 -10.04 7.74 -5.58
N PRO A 61 -9.32 8.87 -5.77
CA PRO A 61 -7.89 8.97 -5.42
C PRO A 61 -7.55 8.53 -3.99
N LYS A 62 -8.38 8.89 -3.00
CA LYS A 62 -8.20 8.43 -1.60
C LYS A 62 -8.29 6.91 -1.41
N VAL A 63 -9.08 6.22 -2.24
CA VAL A 63 -9.14 4.76 -2.23
C VAL A 63 -7.85 4.18 -2.79
N VAL A 64 -7.33 4.76 -3.88
CA VAL A 64 -6.04 4.36 -4.47
C VAL A 64 -4.91 4.53 -3.46
N GLU A 65 -4.88 5.69 -2.79
CA GLU A 65 -3.92 5.96 -1.71
C GLU A 65 -4.03 4.96 -0.56
N ALA A 66 -5.25 4.69 -0.08
CA ALA A 66 -5.48 3.70 0.98
C ALA A 66 -4.97 2.30 0.59
N MET A 67 -5.23 1.86 -0.65
CA MET A 67 -4.68 0.60 -1.15
C MET A 67 -3.15 0.63 -1.19
N GLY A 68 -2.55 1.75 -1.59
CA GLY A 68 -1.09 1.92 -1.55
C GLY A 68 -0.47 1.74 -0.16
N ARG A 69 -1.16 2.18 0.91
CA ARG A 69 -0.70 2.01 2.30
C ARG A 69 -0.62 0.55 2.73
N LEU A 70 -1.46 -0.32 2.16
CA LEU A 70 -1.46 -1.76 2.44
C LEU A 70 -0.14 -2.43 2.02
N GLN A 71 0.65 -1.81 1.13
CA GLN A 71 1.99 -2.29 0.77
C GLN A 71 2.93 -2.37 1.98
N PHE A 72 2.72 -1.52 2.98
CA PHE A 72 3.55 -1.50 4.19
C PHE A 72 2.97 -2.37 5.30
N ARG A 73 1.81 -2.98 5.07
CA ARG A 73 1.13 -3.81 6.06
C ARG A 73 1.33 -5.28 5.77
N THR A 74 1.63 -6.02 6.83
CA THR A 74 1.71 -7.48 6.82
C THR A 74 0.68 -8.04 7.78
N SER A 75 -0.04 -9.07 7.36
CA SER A 75 -0.97 -9.84 8.19
C SER A 75 -0.67 -11.31 8.00
N PHE A 76 -0.53 -12.07 9.09
CA PHE A 76 -0.17 -13.50 9.05
C PHE A 76 1.06 -13.81 8.17
N GLY A 77 2.04 -12.91 8.14
CA GLY A 77 3.26 -13.06 7.33
C GLY A 77 3.13 -12.66 5.85
N GLN A 78 1.94 -12.30 5.37
CA GLN A 78 1.71 -11.88 3.98
C GLN A 78 1.51 -10.37 3.84
N ASN A 79 1.98 -9.81 2.73
CA ASN A 79 1.72 -8.43 2.35
C ASN A 79 0.24 -8.23 2.03
N VAL A 80 -0.41 -7.23 2.65
CA VAL A 80 -1.87 -7.06 2.52
C VAL A 80 -2.27 -6.53 1.14
N LEU A 81 -1.46 -5.70 0.48
CA LEU A 81 -1.73 -5.24 -0.89
C LEU A 81 -1.63 -6.39 -1.89
N GLY A 82 -0.58 -7.21 -1.77
CA GLY A 82 -0.40 -8.42 -2.57
C GLY A 82 -1.56 -9.41 -2.40
N HIS A 83 -1.95 -9.69 -1.14
CA HIS A 83 -3.13 -10.49 -0.82
C HIS A 83 -4.40 -9.94 -1.48
N SER A 84 -4.61 -8.63 -1.42
CA SER A 84 -5.79 -7.99 -2.04
C SER A 84 -5.81 -8.14 -3.56
N LEU A 85 -4.65 -8.13 -4.22
CA LEU A 85 -4.54 -8.40 -5.67
C LEU A 85 -4.88 -9.85 -6.01
N GLU A 86 -4.34 -10.81 -5.27
CA GLU A 86 -4.63 -12.23 -5.47
C GLU A 86 -6.12 -12.53 -5.28
N VAL A 87 -6.72 -12.01 -4.19
CA VAL A 87 -8.15 -12.14 -3.92
C VAL A 87 -8.99 -11.50 -5.03
N ALA A 88 -8.56 -10.37 -5.61
CA ALA A 88 -9.27 -9.75 -6.72
C ALA A 88 -9.34 -10.67 -7.95
N HIS A 89 -8.21 -11.26 -8.35
CA HIS A 89 -8.15 -12.16 -9.52
C HIS A 89 -8.91 -13.46 -9.28
N LEU A 90 -8.77 -14.08 -8.10
CA LEU A 90 -9.50 -15.29 -7.75
C LEU A 90 -11.01 -15.04 -7.67
N SER A 91 -11.44 -13.92 -7.09
CA SER A 91 -12.86 -13.54 -7.02
C SER A 91 -13.46 -13.39 -8.40
N GLN A 92 -12.73 -12.77 -9.34
CA GLN A 92 -13.15 -12.70 -10.73
C GLN A 92 -13.31 -14.09 -11.34
N LEU A 93 -12.28 -14.92 -11.24
CA LEU A 93 -12.24 -16.24 -11.87
C LEU A 93 -13.41 -17.11 -11.40
N ILE A 94 -13.67 -17.13 -10.09
CA ILE A 94 -14.78 -17.88 -9.50
C ILE A 94 -16.13 -17.34 -10.01
N ALA A 95 -16.32 -16.02 -10.03
CA ALA A 95 -17.55 -15.41 -10.51
C ALA A 95 -17.79 -15.72 -11.99
N ASP A 96 -16.76 -15.63 -12.83
CA ASP A 96 -16.85 -15.94 -14.27
C ASP A 96 -17.24 -17.41 -14.50
N GLN A 97 -16.67 -18.36 -13.73
CA GLN A 97 -17.04 -19.78 -13.82
C GLN A 97 -18.48 -20.08 -13.39
N LEU A 98 -19.04 -19.27 -12.49
CA LEU A 98 -20.42 -19.40 -12.01
C LEU A 98 -21.43 -18.61 -12.87
N GLY A 99 -20.99 -17.95 -13.94
CA GLY A 99 -21.86 -17.10 -14.78
C GLY A 99 -22.29 -15.80 -14.09
N LEU A 100 -21.55 -15.35 -13.08
CA LEU A 100 -21.76 -14.08 -12.37
C LEU A 100 -20.91 -12.95 -12.98
N ASN A 101 -21.05 -11.73 -12.46
CA ASN A 101 -20.27 -10.59 -12.93
C ASN A 101 -18.86 -10.56 -12.31
N GLY A 102 -17.86 -11.07 -13.04
CA GLY A 102 -16.46 -11.07 -12.61
C GLY A 102 -15.85 -9.68 -12.40
N ALA A 103 -16.28 -8.66 -13.14
CA ALA A 103 -15.76 -7.30 -12.96
C ALA A 103 -16.13 -6.71 -11.59
N ILE A 104 -17.36 -6.95 -11.14
CA ILE A 104 -17.81 -6.56 -9.79
C ILE A 104 -17.06 -7.39 -8.74
N ALA A 105 -16.97 -8.71 -8.93
CA ALA A 105 -16.27 -9.58 -7.99
C ALA A 105 -14.80 -9.20 -7.82
N ARG A 106 -14.09 -8.85 -8.90
CA ARG A 106 -12.72 -8.34 -8.88
C ARG A 106 -12.58 -7.08 -8.02
N ARG A 107 -13.49 -6.12 -8.23
CA ARG A 107 -13.50 -4.87 -7.45
C ARG A 107 -13.75 -5.14 -5.97
N CYS A 108 -14.71 -6.01 -5.64
CA CYS A 108 -15.00 -6.39 -4.26
C CYS A 108 -13.79 -7.09 -3.61
N GLY A 109 -13.20 -8.06 -4.30
CA GLY A 109 -12.01 -8.78 -3.82
C GLY A 109 -10.82 -7.84 -3.59
N PHE A 110 -10.56 -6.91 -4.51
CA PHE A 110 -9.50 -5.93 -4.35
C PHE A 110 -9.69 -5.01 -3.14
N LEU A 111 -10.93 -4.59 -2.85
CA LEU A 111 -11.23 -3.61 -1.81
C LEU A 111 -11.61 -4.22 -0.45
N HIS A 112 -11.72 -5.55 -0.34
CA HIS A 112 -12.27 -6.21 0.86
C HIS A 112 -11.54 -5.84 2.16
N ASP A 113 -10.23 -5.61 2.06
CA ASP A 113 -9.33 -5.33 3.18
C ASP A 113 -8.93 -3.84 3.29
N ILE A 114 -9.60 -2.92 2.57
CA ILE A 114 -9.24 -1.49 2.57
C ILE A 114 -9.27 -0.86 3.98
N GLY A 115 -10.10 -1.38 4.89
CA GLY A 115 -10.13 -0.95 6.29
C GLY A 115 -8.83 -1.22 7.05
N LYS A 116 -7.88 -1.95 6.44
CA LYS A 116 -6.55 -2.18 6.98
C LYS A 116 -5.52 -1.09 6.58
N ALA A 117 -5.89 -0.08 5.80
CA ALA A 117 -4.98 0.99 5.40
C ALA A 117 -4.58 1.93 6.56
#